data_AF-A0A952BA74-F1
#
_entry.id   AF-A0A952BA74-F1
#
_cell.length_a   1.000
_cell.length_b   1.000
_cell.length_c   1.000
_cell.angle_alpha   90.00
_cell.angle_beta   90.00
_cell.angle_gamma   90.00
#
_symmetry.space_group_name_H-M   'P 1'
#
loop_
_entity.id
_entity.type
_entity.pdbx_description
1 polymer ?
#
loop_
_entity_poly.entity_id
_entity_poly.type
_entity_poly.pdbx_seq_one_letter_code
_entity_poly.pdbx_strand_id
1 'polypeptide(L)'
;MKATRTANVFRPFSFKSWFRGLLLIVCMFAVCVPAMGKENDWLTYLGNKTKSKAPPKHLSAAEALPPLPLPATPLRRTERKKPPQPDYLVGKVIWGESASFVDSSGDKMDIADWNLCPTDMEKLVGNGRSMDLKYHWQNVNLNDFHFDAKKLPALLFSGVRTLRLSQTHIQALREYVLSGGMVICDSIAGSPYFYDSARKVFLEAFPESRFREIPSDHPLYHMLTDVEKVKYPKQPGTTKPFLEGIYIGSRIGVLVSKYGLGCGWNRDLTRLGKLPKAVYYDVKSANQIGLNLAAYVVGYAEVGLLEGQPEVFGQADEKRPTDEFVFAQLKHEGAWNVHPGGATALLMKLRKYTAIRVNLKRVAVDAAEDDLSAYPFLYMTGLDDFSFSPEAINALRRYLNFGGVLLINNGMGLGTFDRAVRRELVRILPDARMEPISANHHLYNSLLPIEKVRYSPVVAKNKPELKNQPYILGVTIDGDLRILYSPYDLEAGWLDAYYPLIRGYESIHAQKLGLNIITYVMTH
;
A
#
# COMPACT_ATOMS: atom_id res chain seq x y z
N MET A 1 20.97 -77.66 23.38
CA MET A 1 21.89 -77.57 24.54
C MET A 1 22.92 -76.47 24.23
N LYS A 2 23.07 -75.49 25.14
CA LYS A 2 23.85 -74.21 25.06
C LYS A 2 23.26 -73.12 24.14
N ALA A 3 23.23 -71.82 24.47
CA ALA A 3 23.25 -71.06 25.72
C ALA A 3 22.85 -69.60 25.35
N THR A 4 21.81 -69.10 26.01
CA THR A 4 21.65 -67.76 26.60
C THR A 4 22.35 -66.51 26.01
N ARG A 5 21.53 -65.49 25.70
CA ARG A 5 21.85 -64.06 25.95
C ARG A 5 20.63 -63.33 26.52
N THR A 6 20.88 -62.56 27.56
CA THR A 6 19.98 -61.89 28.49
C THR A 6 19.36 -60.60 27.95
N ALA A 7 18.08 -60.38 28.24
CA ALA A 7 17.44 -59.06 28.30
C ALA A 7 16.49 -59.03 29.50
N ASN A 8 16.78 -58.14 30.46
CA ASN A 8 15.92 -57.75 31.58
C ASN A 8 15.50 -56.29 31.32
N VAL A 9 14.39 -55.71 31.77
CA VAL A 9 13.11 -56.13 32.39
C VAL A 9 12.27 -54.85 32.27
N PHE A 10 11.03 -54.94 31.78
CA PHE A 10 9.99 -53.95 32.07
C PHE A 10 8.82 -54.75 32.63
N ARG A 11 8.35 -54.41 33.83
CA ARG A 11 7.09 -54.93 34.38
C ARG A 11 6.19 -53.79 34.87
N PRO A 12 4.85 -53.98 34.82
CA PRO A 12 3.81 -52.95 34.94
C PRO A 12 3.07 -53.02 36.29
N PHE A 13 1.94 -52.29 36.43
CA PHE A 13 0.77 -52.42 37.37
C PHE A 13 0.37 -51.02 37.92
N SER A 14 -0.88 -50.65 38.25
CA SER A 14 -2.24 -51.19 38.05
C SER A 14 -3.26 -50.15 38.58
N PHE A 15 -4.49 -50.31 38.10
CA PHE A 15 -5.77 -49.62 38.37
C PHE A 15 -6.33 -49.85 39.80
N LYS A 16 -7.20 -48.91 40.26
CA LYS A 16 -8.24 -48.97 41.32
C LYS A 16 -7.90 -48.78 42.81
N SER A 17 -8.16 -47.56 43.30
CA SER A 17 -9.07 -47.22 44.40
C SER A 17 -9.34 -45.70 44.28
N TRP A 18 -10.45 -45.06 44.63
CA TRP A 18 -11.69 -45.41 45.30
C TRP A 18 -12.66 -44.26 44.99
N PHE A 19 -13.91 -44.57 44.64
CA PHE A 19 -14.96 -43.61 44.27
C PHE A 19 -15.80 -43.30 45.53
N ARG A 20 -16.18 -42.02 45.72
CA ARG A 20 -17.41 -41.48 46.36
C ARG A 20 -17.23 -40.56 47.56
N GLY A 21 -17.66 -39.31 47.32
CA GLY A 21 -17.95 -38.20 48.22
C GLY A 21 -18.01 -36.93 47.34
N LEU A 22 -19.11 -36.66 46.61
CA LEU A 22 -20.29 -35.88 47.07
C LEU A 22 -19.86 -34.64 47.89
N LEU A 23 -20.21 -33.39 47.63
CA LEU A 23 -21.09 -32.67 46.71
C LEU A 23 -20.73 -31.17 46.93
N LEU A 24 -21.18 -30.24 46.07
CA LEU A 24 -21.21 -28.78 46.31
C LEU A 24 -19.87 -28.01 46.34
N ILE A 25 -19.35 -27.64 45.16
CA ILE A 25 -18.92 -26.26 44.88
C ILE A 25 -19.23 -25.97 43.40
N VAL A 26 -20.44 -25.45 43.13
CA VAL A 26 -20.70 -24.69 41.89
C VAL A 26 -20.10 -23.30 42.13
N CYS A 27 -18.80 -23.17 41.89
CA CYS A 27 -18.19 -21.84 41.77
C CYS A 27 -18.37 -21.40 40.32
N MET A 28 -19.19 -20.36 40.16
CA MET A 28 -19.26 -19.52 38.97
C MET A 28 -17.86 -19.29 38.40
N PHE A 29 -17.54 -19.96 37.29
CA PHE A 29 -16.65 -19.32 36.31
C PHE A 29 -17.48 -18.25 35.62
N ALA A 30 -17.59 -17.10 36.28
CA ALA A 30 -17.88 -15.86 35.59
C ALA A 30 -16.81 -15.73 34.52
N VAL A 31 -17.22 -15.80 33.25
CA VAL A 31 -16.42 -15.39 32.12
C VAL A 31 -16.13 -13.90 32.33
N CYS A 32 -15.00 -13.63 32.98
CA CYS A 32 -14.47 -12.29 33.11
C CYS A 32 -14.06 -11.84 31.71
N VAL A 33 -14.92 -11.04 31.07
CA VAL A 33 -14.58 -10.25 29.89
C VAL A 33 -13.34 -9.41 30.25
N PRO A 34 -12.17 -9.62 29.63
CA PRO A 34 -11.03 -8.77 29.93
C PRO A 34 -11.09 -7.50 29.07
N ALA A 35 -10.63 -6.38 29.65
CA ALA A 35 -10.00 -5.24 28.96
C ALA A 35 -10.79 -3.95 28.61
N MET A 36 -12.03 -3.74 29.05
CA MET A 36 -12.70 -2.45 28.76
C MET A 36 -12.06 -1.24 29.48
N GLY A 37 -11.56 -1.44 30.71
CA GLY A 37 -10.96 -0.35 31.51
C GLY A 37 -9.63 0.19 30.96
N LYS A 38 -8.80 -0.64 30.32
CA LYS A 38 -7.42 -0.26 29.94
C LYS A 38 -7.32 0.49 28.61
N GLU A 39 -8.28 0.31 27.70
CA GLU A 39 -8.33 1.08 26.45
C GLU A 39 -9.02 2.44 26.65
N ASN A 40 -10.00 2.52 27.58
CA ASN A 40 -10.68 3.77 27.94
C ASN A 40 -9.72 4.81 28.54
N ASP A 41 -8.61 4.39 29.16
CA ASP A 41 -7.55 5.29 29.66
C ASP A 41 -6.93 6.17 28.56
N TRP A 42 -7.09 5.78 27.28
CA TRP A 42 -6.59 6.53 26.13
C TRP A 42 -7.63 7.51 25.56
N LEU A 43 -8.89 7.47 26.00
CA LEU A 43 -9.95 8.38 25.56
C LEU A 43 -9.69 9.80 26.07
N THR A 44 -8.99 10.59 25.27
CA THR A 44 -8.73 12.00 25.53
C THR A 44 -9.30 12.82 24.38
N TYR A 45 -10.45 13.47 24.60
CA TYR A 45 -11.01 14.39 23.62
C TYR A 45 -10.16 15.66 23.53
N LEU A 46 -9.74 16.03 22.32
CA LEU A 46 -8.86 17.17 22.07
C LEU A 46 -9.60 18.42 21.56
N GLY A 47 -10.93 18.42 21.52
CA GLY A 47 -11.71 19.59 21.12
C GLY A 47 -11.91 20.63 22.21
N ASN A 48 -12.25 21.85 21.79
CA ASN A 48 -12.64 22.93 22.69
C ASN A 48 -14.03 22.67 23.30
N LYS A 49 -14.23 23.04 24.58
CA LYS A 49 -15.48 22.86 25.34
C LYS A 49 -16.65 23.74 24.86
N THR A 50 -16.45 24.66 23.91
CA THR A 50 -17.51 25.58 23.48
C THR A 50 -18.59 24.83 22.71
N LYS A 51 -19.76 24.67 23.33
CA LYS A 51 -21.02 24.29 22.65
C LYS A 51 -21.10 25.09 21.35
N SER A 52 -21.09 24.39 20.21
CA SER A 52 -21.40 24.99 18.92
C SER A 52 -22.73 25.73 19.09
N LYS A 53 -22.73 27.06 19.00
CA LYS A 53 -23.99 27.81 18.87
C LYS A 53 -24.59 27.33 17.56
N ALA A 54 -25.79 26.75 17.63
CA ALA A 54 -26.55 26.42 16.45
C ALA A 54 -26.52 27.64 15.50
N PRO A 55 -26.30 27.45 14.19
CA PRO A 55 -26.32 28.55 13.25
C PRO A 55 -27.63 29.32 13.46
N PRO A 56 -27.60 30.66 13.47
CA PRO A 56 -28.82 31.45 13.63
C PRO A 56 -29.81 30.98 12.58
N LYS A 57 -31.00 30.53 13.03
CA LYS A 57 -32.10 30.22 12.12
C LYS A 57 -32.35 31.49 11.32
N HIS A 58 -32.01 31.48 10.03
CA HIS A 58 -32.53 32.47 9.11
C HIS A 58 -34.03 32.23 9.05
N LEU A 59 -34.78 32.97 9.87
CA LEU A 59 -36.20 33.19 9.62
C LEU A 59 -36.27 33.91 8.28
N SER A 60 -36.69 33.17 7.25
CA SER A 60 -37.09 33.75 5.99
C SER A 60 -38.23 34.72 6.27
N ALA A 61 -37.91 36.02 6.33
CA ALA A 61 -38.89 37.09 6.25
C ALA A 61 -39.40 37.13 4.80
N ALA A 62 -40.25 36.16 4.47
CA ALA A 62 -41.07 36.16 3.28
C ALA A 62 -42.49 35.82 3.74
N GLU A 63 -43.06 36.71 4.55
CA GLU A 63 -44.52 36.85 4.57
C GLU A 63 -44.92 37.18 3.13
N ALA A 64 -45.57 36.20 2.52
CA ALA A 64 -46.13 36.31 1.19
C ALA A 64 -47.30 37.28 1.21
N LEU A 65 -47.14 38.42 0.56
CA LEU A 65 -48.25 39.18 -0.03
C LEU A 65 -48.24 38.86 -1.52
N PRO A 66 -49.24 38.15 -2.07
CA PRO A 66 -49.33 37.94 -3.50
C PRO A 66 -49.83 39.24 -4.16
N PRO A 67 -49.08 39.88 -5.06
CA PRO A 67 -49.69 40.83 -5.97
C PRO A 67 -50.52 40.06 -7.02
N LEU A 68 -51.70 40.63 -7.30
CA LEU A 68 -52.76 40.24 -8.24
C LEU A 68 -52.28 39.72 -9.62
N PRO A 69 -53.12 38.99 -10.38
CA PRO A 69 -52.68 38.13 -11.47
C PRO A 69 -52.18 38.94 -12.66
N LEU A 70 -50.86 38.97 -12.85
CA LEU A 70 -50.25 39.40 -14.10
C LEU A 70 -50.03 38.17 -15.01
N PRO A 71 -50.16 38.31 -16.34
CA PRO A 71 -50.03 37.20 -17.26
C PRO A 71 -48.63 36.56 -17.13
N ALA A 72 -48.62 35.25 -16.85
CA ALA A 72 -47.40 34.50 -16.57
C ALA A 72 -46.61 34.25 -17.85
N THR A 73 -45.65 35.13 -18.15
CA THR A 73 -44.51 34.76 -18.99
C THR A 73 -43.59 33.88 -18.15
N PRO A 74 -43.29 32.63 -18.54
CA PRO A 74 -42.43 31.76 -17.74
C PRO A 74 -41.03 32.37 -17.67
N LEU A 75 -40.67 32.90 -16.51
CA LEU A 75 -39.30 33.29 -16.20
C LEU A 75 -38.44 32.03 -16.32
N ARG A 76 -37.55 32.03 -17.32
CA ARG A 76 -36.55 30.99 -17.52
C ARG A 76 -35.66 30.94 -16.27
N ARG A 77 -35.99 30.05 -15.33
CA ARG A 77 -35.08 29.67 -14.25
C ARG A 77 -33.88 29.03 -14.91
N THR A 78 -32.81 29.81 -15.06
CA THR A 78 -31.48 29.26 -15.22
C THR A 78 -31.10 28.65 -13.87
N GLU A 79 -31.54 27.42 -13.62
CA GLU A 79 -30.83 26.60 -12.65
C GLU A 79 -29.39 26.52 -13.14
N ARG A 80 -28.47 27.10 -12.36
CA ARG A 80 -27.04 26.85 -12.53
C ARG A 80 -26.88 25.34 -12.39
N LYS A 81 -26.76 24.64 -13.52
CA LYS A 81 -26.28 23.26 -13.55
C LYS A 81 -24.94 23.29 -12.85
N LYS A 82 -24.89 22.81 -11.61
CA LYS A 82 -23.61 22.57 -10.94
C LYS A 82 -22.88 21.57 -11.83
N PRO A 83 -21.63 21.86 -12.24
CA PRO A 83 -20.84 20.88 -12.96
C PRO A 83 -20.76 19.59 -12.12
N PRO A 84 -20.63 18.42 -12.75
CA PRO A 84 -20.52 17.15 -12.02
C PRO A 84 -19.31 17.21 -11.08
N GLN A 85 -19.52 17.08 -9.77
CA GLN A 85 -18.47 17.20 -8.76
C GLN A 85 -17.68 15.89 -8.61
N PRO A 86 -16.34 15.94 -8.60
CA PRO A 86 -15.52 15.08 -7.76
C PRO A 86 -14.75 15.95 -6.75
N ASP A 87 -15.40 16.31 -5.62
CA ASP A 87 -14.93 17.38 -4.74
C ASP A 87 -14.35 16.91 -3.39
N TYR A 88 -14.36 15.61 -3.07
CA TYR A 88 -13.92 15.10 -1.76
C TYR A 88 -12.53 14.43 -1.83
N LEU A 89 -11.62 14.86 -0.95
CA LEU A 89 -10.31 14.23 -0.75
C LEU A 89 -10.43 12.99 0.13
N VAL A 90 -11.13 13.12 1.25
CA VAL A 90 -11.15 12.09 2.29
C VAL A 90 -12.49 12.02 3.01
N GLY A 91 -12.95 10.80 3.28
CA GLY A 91 -14.08 10.51 4.15
C GLY A 91 -13.61 10.09 5.53
N LYS A 92 -13.94 10.84 6.58
CA LYS A 92 -13.67 10.43 7.96
C LYS A 92 -14.74 9.44 8.39
N VAL A 93 -14.34 8.20 8.67
CA VAL A 93 -15.28 7.12 8.95
C VAL A 93 -15.82 7.24 10.36
N ILE A 94 -17.15 7.24 10.49
CA ILE A 94 -17.87 7.13 11.75
C ILE A 94 -17.84 5.67 12.17
N TRP A 95 -17.21 5.38 13.31
CA TRP A 95 -17.14 4.04 13.88
C TRP A 95 -17.09 4.10 15.41
N GLY A 96 -17.29 2.94 16.04
CA GLY A 96 -17.24 2.78 17.48
C GLY A 96 -18.52 3.27 18.18
N GLU A 97 -18.41 3.46 19.49
CA GLU A 97 -19.51 3.88 20.34
C GLU A 97 -19.42 5.39 20.60
N SER A 98 -20.57 6.01 20.86
CA SER A 98 -20.64 7.32 21.48
C SER A 98 -21.12 7.13 22.91
N ALA A 99 -20.35 7.55 23.89
CA ALA A 99 -20.78 7.47 25.29
C ALA A 99 -20.38 8.72 26.07
N SER A 100 -21.09 8.98 27.17
CA SER A 100 -20.72 9.99 28.15
C SER A 100 -19.57 9.46 29.02
N PHE A 101 -18.35 9.95 28.80
CA PHE A 101 -17.15 9.53 29.52
C PHE A 101 -16.68 10.60 30.49
N VAL A 102 -16.10 10.18 31.62
CA VAL A 102 -15.26 11.03 32.47
C VAL A 102 -13.82 10.73 32.08
N ASP A 103 -13.10 11.71 31.52
CA ASP A 103 -11.71 11.50 31.12
C ASP A 103 -10.77 11.32 32.32
N SER A 104 -9.49 11.02 32.06
CA SER A 104 -8.44 10.90 33.10
C SER A 104 -8.18 12.21 33.87
N SER A 105 -8.79 13.32 33.46
CA SER A 105 -8.78 14.62 34.13
C SER A 105 -10.04 14.91 34.96
N GLY A 106 -11.03 14.00 34.97
CA GLY A 106 -12.28 14.17 35.71
C GLY A 106 -13.40 14.91 34.95
N ASP A 107 -13.23 15.22 33.66
CA ASP A 107 -14.21 15.96 32.87
C ASP A 107 -15.24 15.03 32.20
N LYS A 108 -16.55 15.26 32.42
CA LYS A 108 -17.64 14.57 31.70
C LYS A 108 -17.81 15.10 30.26
N MET A 109 -17.72 14.24 29.26
CA MET A 109 -17.91 14.57 27.84
C MET A 109 -18.58 13.42 27.07
N ASP A 110 -19.48 13.73 26.15
CA ASP A 110 -19.95 12.78 25.14
C ASP A 110 -18.88 12.67 24.05
N ILE A 111 -18.20 11.53 24.01
CA ILE A 111 -17.08 11.29 23.10
C ILE A 111 -17.44 10.11 22.20
N ALA A 112 -17.21 10.31 20.91
CA ALA A 112 -17.25 9.23 19.93
C ALA A 112 -15.83 8.79 19.59
N ASP A 113 -15.59 7.48 19.49
CA ASP A 113 -14.27 6.91 19.18
C ASP A 113 -13.58 7.57 17.99
N TRP A 114 -14.36 7.77 16.93
CA TRP A 114 -13.90 8.31 15.66
C TRP A 114 -13.56 9.80 15.71
N ASN A 115 -13.97 10.55 16.73
CA ASN A 115 -13.91 12.02 16.74
C ASN A 115 -13.14 12.64 17.92
N LEU A 116 -12.08 11.97 18.38
CA LEU A 116 -11.20 12.49 19.44
C LEU A 116 -10.44 13.77 19.04
N CYS A 117 -10.16 13.93 17.74
CA CYS A 117 -9.56 15.12 17.15
C CYS A 117 -10.59 15.81 16.24
N PRO A 118 -11.50 16.66 16.76
CA PRO A 118 -12.63 17.16 15.97
C PRO A 118 -12.27 18.17 14.88
N THR A 119 -11.08 18.79 14.95
CA THR A 119 -10.63 19.76 13.94
C THR A 119 -9.59 19.20 12.98
N ASP A 120 -9.29 17.90 13.05
CA ASP A 120 -8.23 17.26 12.26
C ASP A 120 -8.42 17.44 10.75
N MET A 121 -9.59 17.12 10.23
CA MET A 121 -9.88 17.20 8.80
C MET A 121 -10.04 18.63 8.31
N GLU A 122 -10.59 19.52 9.14
CA GLU A 122 -10.63 20.95 8.84
C GLU A 122 -9.22 21.51 8.66
N LYS A 123 -8.27 21.14 9.52
CA LYS A 123 -6.87 21.55 9.38
C LYS A 123 -6.17 20.86 8.22
N LEU A 124 -6.32 19.55 8.06
CA LEU A 124 -5.66 18.79 6.99
C LEU A 124 -6.04 19.36 5.62
N VAL A 125 -7.33 19.52 5.36
CA VAL A 125 -7.84 20.10 4.11
C VAL A 125 -7.54 21.60 4.04
N GLY A 126 -7.64 22.32 5.16
CA GLY A 126 -7.34 23.75 5.22
C GLY A 126 -5.89 24.08 4.85
N ASN A 127 -4.93 23.26 5.30
CA ASN A 127 -3.51 23.39 4.96
C ASN A 127 -3.27 23.19 3.46
N GLY A 128 -4.03 22.32 2.80
CA GLY A 128 -3.92 22.10 1.35
C GLY A 128 -4.36 23.30 0.51
N ARG A 129 -5.27 24.14 1.01
CA ARG A 129 -5.80 25.29 0.25
C ARG A 129 -4.75 26.33 -0.10
N SER A 130 -3.72 26.50 0.73
CA SER A 130 -2.60 27.40 0.43
C SER A 130 -1.72 26.90 -0.72
N MET A 131 -1.88 25.63 -1.12
CA MET A 131 -1.18 24.97 -2.21
C MET A 131 -2.13 24.64 -3.38
N ASP A 132 -3.24 25.38 -3.49
CA ASP A 132 -4.30 25.23 -4.50
C ASP A 132 -5.01 23.86 -4.51
N LEU A 133 -4.88 23.08 -3.43
CA LEU A 133 -5.65 21.84 -3.23
C LEU A 133 -7.05 22.20 -2.68
N LYS A 134 -7.99 22.50 -3.58
CA LYS A 134 -9.38 22.90 -3.25
C LYS A 134 -10.33 21.72 -3.03
N TYR A 135 -9.92 20.76 -2.20
CA TYR A 135 -10.76 19.61 -1.88
C TYR A 135 -11.63 19.84 -0.64
N HIS A 136 -12.64 18.99 -0.49
CA HIS A 136 -13.51 18.89 0.67
C HIS A 136 -13.27 17.57 1.43
N TRP A 137 -13.86 17.46 2.61
CA TRP A 137 -13.95 16.22 3.36
C TRP A 137 -15.38 16.04 3.86
N GLN A 138 -15.75 14.81 4.19
CA GLN A 138 -17.05 14.48 4.77
C GLN A 138 -16.93 13.39 5.81
N ASN A 139 -17.93 13.27 6.68
CA ASN A 139 -18.08 12.08 7.52
C ASN A 139 -18.74 10.97 6.71
N VAL A 140 -18.34 9.73 6.93
CA VAL A 140 -18.82 8.55 6.20
C VAL A 140 -19.31 7.50 7.18
N ASN A 141 -20.54 7.05 7.00
CA ASN A 141 -21.05 5.84 7.64
C ASN A 141 -20.88 4.67 6.67
N LEU A 142 -20.20 3.60 7.09
CA LEU A 142 -19.95 2.44 6.23
C LEU A 142 -21.23 1.72 5.78
N ASN A 143 -22.33 1.86 6.51
CA ASN A 143 -23.62 1.28 6.12
C ASN A 143 -24.28 2.00 4.94
N ASP A 144 -24.00 3.30 4.78
CA ASP A 144 -24.59 4.16 3.76
C ASP A 144 -23.60 4.47 2.61
N PHE A 145 -22.36 3.96 2.71
CA PHE A 145 -21.29 4.29 1.79
C PHE A 145 -21.32 3.41 0.54
N HIS A 146 -21.17 4.03 -0.63
CA HIS A 146 -21.19 3.35 -1.93
C HIS A 146 -19.81 2.86 -2.41
N PHE A 147 -18.75 3.01 -1.61
CA PHE A 147 -17.41 2.46 -1.88
C PHE A 147 -16.84 2.79 -3.27
N ASP A 148 -17.12 3.99 -3.77
CA ASP A 148 -16.66 4.48 -5.08
C ASP A 148 -15.37 5.31 -4.96
N ALA A 149 -14.24 4.68 -5.27
CA ALA A 149 -12.90 5.28 -5.20
C ALA A 149 -12.73 6.50 -6.13
N LYS A 150 -13.51 6.61 -7.19
CA LYS A 150 -13.45 7.75 -8.12
C LYS A 150 -14.06 9.02 -7.52
N LYS A 151 -15.05 8.86 -6.65
CA LYS A 151 -15.74 9.99 -5.97
C LYS A 151 -15.09 10.35 -4.65
N LEU A 152 -14.56 9.35 -3.95
CA LEU A 152 -13.93 9.50 -2.65
C LEU A 152 -12.66 8.64 -2.64
N PRO A 153 -11.48 9.23 -2.88
CA PRO A 153 -10.25 8.48 -3.10
C PRO A 153 -9.62 7.96 -1.80
N ALA A 154 -9.95 8.55 -0.65
CA ALA A 154 -9.46 8.10 0.65
C ALA A 154 -10.54 8.01 1.73
N LEU A 155 -10.37 7.04 2.63
CA LEU A 155 -11.08 6.95 3.91
C LEU A 155 -10.09 7.10 5.04
N LEU A 156 -10.49 7.82 6.10
CA LEU A 156 -9.72 7.95 7.33
C LEU A 156 -10.46 7.30 8.50
N PHE A 157 -9.84 6.32 9.12
CA PHE A 157 -10.18 5.85 10.46
C PHE A 157 -9.24 6.49 11.45
N SER A 158 -9.78 7.06 12.52
CA SER A 158 -8.96 7.50 13.65
C SER A 158 -9.61 7.08 14.96
N GLY A 159 -8.80 6.86 15.98
CA GLY A 159 -9.27 6.61 17.34
C GLY A 159 -8.20 6.01 18.23
N VAL A 160 -8.63 5.52 19.39
CA VAL A 160 -7.73 4.97 20.43
C VAL A 160 -8.13 3.59 20.92
N ARG A 161 -9.39 3.18 20.78
CA ARG A 161 -9.87 1.87 21.21
C ARG A 161 -9.74 0.84 20.10
N THR A 162 -9.99 -0.42 20.45
CA THR A 162 -9.98 -1.54 19.51
C THR A 162 -10.98 -1.31 18.36
N LEU A 163 -10.48 -1.23 17.12
CA LEU A 163 -11.31 -1.18 15.91
C LEU A 163 -11.98 -2.54 15.69
N ARG A 164 -13.31 -2.54 15.63
CA ARG A 164 -14.13 -3.73 15.36
C ARG A 164 -15.02 -3.45 14.17
N LEU A 165 -14.82 -4.18 13.08
CA LEU A 165 -15.64 -4.09 11.86
C LEU A 165 -16.34 -5.42 11.62
N SER A 166 -17.53 -5.36 11.01
CA SER A 166 -18.23 -6.55 10.53
C SER A 166 -17.51 -7.16 9.33
N GLN A 167 -17.69 -8.45 9.09
CA GLN A 167 -17.14 -9.12 7.89
C GLN A 167 -17.57 -8.45 6.60
N THR A 168 -18.83 -7.99 6.53
CA THR A 168 -19.37 -7.24 5.40
C THR A 168 -18.64 -5.92 5.17
N HIS A 169 -18.29 -5.20 6.25
CA HIS A 169 -17.51 -3.96 6.13
C HIS A 169 -16.06 -4.24 5.73
N ILE A 170 -15.44 -5.30 6.26
CA ILE A 170 -14.08 -5.71 5.90
C ILE A 170 -14.00 -6.03 4.39
N GLN A 171 -14.95 -6.81 3.88
CA GLN A 171 -15.02 -7.15 2.46
C GLN A 171 -15.26 -5.91 1.58
N ALA A 172 -16.18 -5.02 1.97
CA ALA A 172 -16.44 -3.78 1.23
C ALA A 172 -15.21 -2.84 1.21
N LEU A 173 -14.47 -2.76 2.31
CA LEU A 173 -13.21 -2.00 2.36
C LEU A 173 -12.12 -2.64 1.49
N ARG A 174 -12.04 -3.98 1.45
CA ARG A 174 -11.14 -4.70 0.54
C ARG A 174 -11.45 -4.33 -0.92
N GLU A 175 -12.70 -4.44 -1.34
CA GLU A 175 -13.14 -4.11 -2.71
C GLU A 175 -12.88 -2.65 -3.06
N TYR A 176 -13.21 -1.73 -2.15
CA TYR A 176 -12.91 -0.31 -2.30
C TYR A 176 -11.41 -0.06 -2.52
N VAL A 177 -10.57 -0.67 -1.68
CA VAL A 177 -9.12 -0.53 -1.82
C VAL A 177 -8.62 -1.17 -3.10
N LEU A 178 -9.07 -2.37 -3.48
CA LEU A 178 -8.67 -3.00 -4.75
C LEU A 178 -9.11 -2.19 -5.98
N SER A 179 -10.25 -1.50 -5.91
CA SER A 179 -10.76 -0.66 -7.00
C SER A 179 -10.07 0.70 -7.15
N GLY A 180 -9.10 1.02 -6.30
CA GLY A 180 -8.31 2.26 -6.39
C GLY A 180 -8.36 3.13 -5.13
N GLY A 181 -9.23 2.83 -4.18
CA GLY A 181 -9.37 3.59 -2.95
C GLY A 181 -8.19 3.41 -1.99
N MET A 182 -7.97 4.39 -1.12
CA MET A 182 -6.99 4.32 -0.04
C MET A 182 -7.69 4.32 1.32
N VAL A 183 -7.20 3.52 2.26
CA VAL A 183 -7.60 3.61 3.67
C VAL A 183 -6.42 4.10 4.50
N ILE A 184 -6.66 5.10 5.33
CA ILE A 184 -5.70 5.67 6.26
C ILE A 184 -6.20 5.39 7.68
N CYS A 185 -5.35 4.84 8.53
CA CYS A 185 -5.64 4.60 9.94
C CYS A 185 -4.70 5.44 10.79
N ASP A 186 -5.24 6.31 11.63
CA ASP A 186 -4.48 7.20 12.49
C ASP A 186 -4.69 6.85 13.98
N SER A 187 -3.64 6.32 14.58
CA SER A 187 -3.64 5.91 16.00
C SER A 187 -3.49 7.15 16.87
N ILE A 188 -4.59 7.73 17.31
CA ILE A 188 -4.60 8.95 18.11
C ILE A 188 -3.80 8.74 19.39
N ALA A 189 -2.96 9.73 19.72
CA ALA A 189 -2.00 9.68 20.82
C ALA A 189 -1.06 8.46 20.81
N GLY A 190 -0.98 7.70 19.71
CA GLY A 190 -0.16 6.50 19.61
C GLY A 190 -0.74 5.29 20.35
N SER A 191 -2.08 5.18 20.43
CA SER A 191 -2.73 4.06 21.11
C SER A 191 -2.37 2.71 20.47
N PRO A 192 -1.82 1.75 21.24
CA PRO A 192 -1.51 0.43 20.73
C PRO A 192 -2.77 -0.36 20.37
N TYR A 193 -3.89 -0.12 21.06
CA TYR A 193 -5.14 -0.87 20.83
C TYR A 193 -5.70 -0.60 19.44
N PHE A 194 -5.81 0.68 19.04
CA PHE A 194 -6.27 1.03 17.71
C PHE A 194 -5.28 0.59 16.64
N TYR A 195 -3.98 0.81 16.86
CA TYR A 195 -2.93 0.41 15.93
C TYR A 195 -2.93 -1.10 15.65
N ASP A 196 -2.90 -1.93 16.69
CA ASP A 196 -2.83 -3.39 16.55
C ASP A 196 -4.13 -3.96 15.95
N SER A 197 -5.28 -3.42 16.34
CA SER A 197 -6.57 -3.86 15.80
C SER A 197 -6.79 -3.43 14.35
N ALA A 198 -6.38 -2.22 13.95
CA ALA A 198 -6.40 -1.78 12.56
C ALA A 198 -5.52 -2.66 11.69
N ARG A 199 -4.30 -2.99 12.15
CA ARG A 199 -3.43 -3.94 11.44
C ARG A 199 -4.09 -5.31 11.29
N LYS A 200 -4.68 -5.83 12.37
CA LYS A 200 -5.38 -7.12 12.32
C LYS A 200 -6.53 -7.11 11.30
N VAL A 201 -7.37 -6.08 11.32
CA VAL A 201 -8.52 -5.93 10.41
C VAL A 201 -8.06 -5.91 8.94
N PHE A 202 -7.00 -5.18 8.61
CA PHE A 202 -6.54 -5.09 7.22
C PHE A 202 -5.66 -6.26 6.79
N LEU A 203 -5.04 -7.01 7.70
CA LEU A 203 -4.46 -8.32 7.37
C LEU A 203 -5.53 -9.39 7.14
N GLU A 204 -6.66 -9.30 7.83
CA GLU A 204 -7.83 -10.13 7.53
C GLU A 204 -8.46 -9.74 6.19
N ALA A 205 -8.52 -8.44 5.88
CA ALA A 205 -8.97 -7.96 4.57
C ALA A 205 -8.00 -8.34 3.44
N PHE A 206 -6.69 -8.47 3.70
CA PHE A 206 -5.66 -8.77 2.71
C PHE A 206 -4.71 -9.89 3.18
N PRO A 207 -5.20 -11.14 3.25
CA PRO A 207 -4.42 -12.27 3.75
C PRO A 207 -3.19 -12.59 2.87
N GLU A 208 -3.21 -12.18 1.61
CA GLU A 208 -2.10 -12.32 0.66
C GLU A 208 -1.01 -11.25 0.82
N SER A 209 -1.24 -10.25 1.68
CA SER A 209 -0.35 -9.11 1.87
C SER A 209 0.21 -9.04 3.30
N ARG A 210 1.14 -8.11 3.52
CA ARG A 210 1.66 -7.80 4.86
C ARG A 210 1.90 -6.30 5.01
N PHE A 211 1.88 -5.80 6.24
CA PHE A 211 2.31 -4.44 6.54
C PHE A 211 3.83 -4.32 6.38
N ARG A 212 4.26 -3.19 5.79
CA ARG A 212 5.66 -2.83 5.58
C ARG A 212 5.90 -1.42 6.06
N GLU A 213 7.06 -1.16 6.65
CA GLU A 213 7.49 0.20 6.91
C GLU A 213 7.66 0.93 5.57
N ILE A 214 7.03 2.10 5.44
CA ILE A 214 7.16 2.92 4.25
C ILE A 214 8.58 3.49 4.23
N PRO A 215 9.40 3.18 3.20
CA PRO A 215 10.80 3.58 3.21
C PRO A 215 10.96 5.09 3.07
N SER A 216 12.06 5.63 3.58
CA SER A 216 12.28 7.07 3.64
C SER A 216 12.35 7.74 2.27
N ASP A 217 12.68 7.00 1.22
CA ASP A 217 12.75 7.48 -0.17
C ASP A 217 11.43 7.27 -0.94
N HIS A 218 10.36 6.81 -0.28
CA HIS A 218 9.03 6.66 -0.88
C HIS A 218 8.40 8.02 -1.20
N PRO A 219 7.69 8.18 -2.35
CA PRO A 219 7.05 9.45 -2.74
C PRO A 219 6.18 10.11 -1.68
N LEU A 220 5.53 9.33 -0.81
CA LEU A 220 4.71 9.81 0.32
C LEU A 220 5.45 10.82 1.21
N TYR A 221 6.78 10.75 1.33
CA TYR A 221 7.55 11.69 2.15
C TYR A 221 8.10 12.90 1.38
N HIS A 222 7.83 13.00 0.08
CA HIS A 222 8.47 13.97 -0.82
C HIS A 222 7.51 14.68 -1.80
N MET A 223 6.20 14.44 -1.72
CA MET A 223 5.21 14.98 -2.69
C MET A 223 5.26 16.50 -2.85
N LEU A 224 5.08 17.24 -1.75
CA LEU A 224 5.07 18.70 -1.73
C LEU A 224 6.16 19.27 -0.83
N THR A 225 6.56 18.52 0.19
CA THR A 225 7.61 18.87 1.14
C THR A 225 8.48 17.65 1.41
N ASP A 226 9.77 17.84 1.66
CA ASP A 226 10.66 16.75 2.05
C ASP A 226 10.57 16.48 3.55
N VAL A 227 10.17 15.27 3.94
CA VAL A 227 10.00 14.84 5.33
C VAL A 227 11.02 13.75 5.67
N GLU A 228 12.27 14.17 5.87
CA GLU A 228 13.35 13.26 6.30
C GLU A 228 13.41 13.10 7.83
N LYS A 229 13.01 14.15 8.55
CA LYS A 229 13.04 14.21 10.01
C LYS A 229 11.73 14.72 10.57
N VAL A 230 11.34 14.12 11.68
CA VAL A 230 10.15 14.48 12.44
C VAL A 230 10.48 14.69 13.91
N LYS A 231 9.57 15.33 14.64
CA LYS A 231 9.69 15.51 16.08
C LYS A 231 8.52 14.85 16.80
N TYR A 232 8.83 14.03 17.79
CA TYR A 232 7.87 13.47 18.74
C TYR A 232 8.05 14.17 20.10
N PRO A 233 7.09 14.99 20.58
CA PRO A 233 7.27 15.79 21.79
C PRO A 233 7.66 14.98 23.04
N LYS A 234 7.16 13.74 23.16
CA LYS A 234 7.44 12.83 24.28
C LYS A 234 8.52 11.78 23.98
N GLN A 235 9.15 11.82 22.80
CA GLN A 235 10.24 10.92 22.40
C GLN A 235 11.31 11.69 21.59
N PRO A 236 12.04 12.64 22.20
CA PRO A 236 12.95 13.53 21.47
C PRO A 236 14.14 12.84 20.80
N GLY A 237 14.49 11.62 21.22
CA GLY A 237 15.55 10.82 20.59
C GLY A 237 15.14 10.16 19.27
N THR A 238 13.84 10.03 19.01
CA THR A 238 13.33 9.47 17.76
C THR A 238 13.11 10.60 16.77
N THR A 239 13.71 10.51 15.58
CA THR A 239 13.61 11.59 14.56
C THR A 239 13.18 11.10 13.19
N LYS A 240 13.02 9.79 12.98
CA LYS A 240 12.54 9.23 11.72
C LYS A 240 11.01 9.19 11.69
N PRO A 241 10.36 9.57 10.57
CA PRO A 241 8.94 9.28 10.39
C PRO A 241 8.73 7.77 10.41
N PHE A 242 7.59 7.33 10.94
CA PHE A 242 7.21 5.92 10.96
C PHE A 242 5.76 5.79 10.52
N LEU A 243 5.58 5.24 9.32
CA LEU A 243 4.31 4.83 8.77
C LEU A 243 4.48 3.43 8.23
N GLU A 244 3.43 2.63 8.33
CA GLU A 244 3.39 1.32 7.69
C GLU A 244 2.24 1.26 6.70
N GLY A 245 2.35 0.40 5.70
CA GLY A 245 1.25 0.19 4.78
C GLY A 245 1.25 -1.18 4.11
N ILE A 246 0.10 -1.47 3.51
CA ILE A 246 -0.09 -2.56 2.54
C ILE A 246 -0.07 -1.92 1.15
N TYR A 247 0.84 -2.38 0.31
CA TYR A 247 0.89 -2.00 -1.10
C TYR A 247 -0.18 -2.76 -1.89
N ILE A 248 -0.86 -2.06 -2.78
CA ILE A 248 -1.79 -2.62 -3.76
C ILE A 248 -1.34 -2.08 -5.12
N GLY A 249 -0.76 -2.94 -5.94
CA GLY A 249 0.04 -2.48 -7.06
C GLY A 249 1.21 -1.63 -6.58
N SER A 250 1.35 -0.44 -7.16
CA SER A 250 2.48 0.47 -6.93
C SER A 250 2.25 1.46 -5.79
N ARG A 251 1.01 1.51 -5.28
CA ARG A 251 0.57 2.49 -4.29
C ARG A 251 0.30 1.88 -2.93
N ILE A 252 0.25 2.73 -1.93
CA ILE A 252 -0.21 2.36 -0.59
C ILE A 252 -1.74 2.27 -0.61
N GLY A 253 -2.29 1.06 -0.52
CA GLY A 253 -3.73 0.83 -0.43
C GLY A 253 -4.27 1.02 0.99
N VAL A 254 -3.51 0.57 1.98
CA VAL A 254 -3.81 0.79 3.40
C VAL A 254 -2.59 1.40 4.06
N LEU A 255 -2.74 2.55 4.71
CA LEU A 255 -1.71 3.23 5.49
C LEU A 255 -2.11 3.22 6.95
N VAL A 256 -1.20 2.84 7.85
CA VAL A 256 -1.39 2.90 9.30
C VAL A 256 -0.30 3.76 9.91
N SER A 257 -0.72 4.85 10.56
CA SER A 257 0.13 5.66 11.41
C SER A 257 0.10 5.12 12.83
N LYS A 258 1.24 4.62 13.31
CA LYS A 258 1.41 4.20 14.70
C LYS A 258 1.35 5.36 15.68
N TYR A 259 1.80 6.54 15.26
CA TYR A 259 1.88 7.74 16.08
C TYR A 259 0.84 8.75 15.63
N GLY A 260 0.16 9.43 16.56
CA GLY A 260 -1.00 10.27 16.23
C GLY A 260 -0.66 11.43 15.30
N LEU A 261 -1.08 11.35 14.03
CA LEU A 261 -0.99 12.43 13.05
C LEU A 261 -2.08 13.48 13.29
N GLY A 262 -3.31 13.02 13.53
CA GLY A 262 -4.49 13.84 13.81
C GLY A 262 -4.33 14.66 15.07
N CYS A 263 -3.47 14.25 16.00
CA CYS A 263 -3.05 15.10 17.11
C CYS A 263 -2.41 16.39 16.59
N GLY A 264 -1.41 16.34 15.70
CA GLY A 264 -0.80 17.54 15.13
C GLY A 264 -1.75 18.35 14.24
N TRP A 265 -2.78 17.71 13.67
CA TRP A 265 -3.88 18.38 12.95
C TRP A 265 -4.99 18.91 13.85
N ASN A 266 -4.87 18.80 15.18
CA ASN A 266 -5.85 19.34 16.11
C ASN A 266 -5.44 20.72 16.66
N ARG A 267 -6.42 21.57 17.01
CA ARG A 267 -6.17 22.94 17.53
C ARG A 267 -5.58 22.98 18.93
N ASP A 268 -6.01 22.09 19.82
CA ASP A 268 -5.56 22.04 21.22
C ASP A 268 -4.85 20.72 21.52
N LEU A 269 -3.66 20.80 22.10
CA LEU A 269 -2.82 19.66 22.50
C LEU A 269 -2.56 19.62 24.01
N THR A 270 -3.08 20.58 24.78
CA THR A 270 -2.80 20.74 26.20
C THR A 270 -3.15 19.47 26.99
N ARG A 271 -4.24 18.80 26.59
CA ARG A 271 -4.72 17.56 27.21
C ARG A 271 -3.80 16.36 26.96
N LEU A 272 -3.07 16.32 25.84
CA LEU A 272 -2.10 15.23 25.57
C LEU A 272 -0.92 15.26 26.53
N GLY A 273 -0.61 16.41 27.13
CA GLY A 273 0.40 16.52 28.19
C GLY A 273 0.12 15.57 29.35
N LYS A 274 -1.16 15.39 29.69
CA LYS A 274 -1.62 14.57 30.82
C LYS A 274 -1.63 13.07 30.55
N LEU A 275 -1.57 12.64 29.29
CA LEU A 275 -1.53 11.22 28.92
C LEU A 275 -0.06 10.75 28.85
N PRO A 276 0.49 10.06 29.87
CA PRO A 276 1.95 9.89 29.99
C PRO A 276 2.55 9.07 28.86
N LYS A 277 1.82 8.07 28.36
CA LYS A 277 2.24 7.15 27.30
C LYS A 277 1.96 7.65 25.88
N ALA A 278 1.46 8.88 25.72
CA ALA A 278 1.11 9.41 24.42
C ALA A 278 2.33 9.60 23.51
N VAL A 279 2.24 9.11 22.27
CA VAL A 279 3.24 9.31 21.22
C VAL A 279 2.55 9.85 19.98
N TYR A 280 2.98 11.03 19.54
CA TYR A 280 2.35 11.76 18.44
C TYR A 280 3.38 12.68 17.78
N TYR A 281 3.11 13.02 16.52
CA TYR A 281 3.92 13.98 15.79
C TYR A 281 3.66 15.40 16.31
N ASP A 282 4.69 16.24 16.36
CA ASP A 282 4.48 17.66 16.59
C ASP A 282 3.70 18.32 15.44
N VAL A 283 3.18 19.53 15.66
CA VAL A 283 2.31 20.22 14.69
C VAL A 283 3.00 20.39 13.33
N LYS A 284 4.30 20.73 13.34
CA LYS A 284 5.06 20.95 12.10
C LYS A 284 5.20 19.64 11.31
N SER A 285 5.71 18.58 11.93
CA SER A 285 5.90 17.29 11.26
C SER A 285 4.57 16.69 10.79
N ALA A 286 3.53 16.74 11.61
CA ALA A 286 2.20 16.28 11.23
C ALA A 286 1.67 17.04 10.01
N ASN A 287 1.80 18.36 9.97
CA ASN A 287 1.33 19.16 8.84
C ASN A 287 2.11 18.85 7.55
N GLN A 288 3.43 18.66 7.61
CA GLN A 288 4.24 18.27 6.44
C GLN A 288 3.83 16.89 5.90
N ILE A 289 3.68 15.90 6.80
CA ILE A 289 3.18 14.57 6.42
C ILE A 289 1.76 14.67 5.84
N GLY A 290 0.88 15.46 6.46
CA GLY A 290 -0.50 15.65 6.01
C GLY A 290 -0.61 16.28 4.63
N LEU A 291 0.23 17.28 4.32
CA LEU A 291 0.30 17.89 2.99
C LEU A 291 0.74 16.88 1.94
N ASN A 292 1.80 16.12 2.23
CA ASN A 292 2.25 15.10 1.29
C ASN A 292 1.23 13.96 1.14
N LEU A 293 0.57 13.55 2.23
CA LEU A 293 -0.46 12.53 2.20
C LEU A 293 -1.65 12.98 1.35
N ALA A 294 -2.10 14.23 1.48
CA ALA A 294 -3.16 14.79 0.62
C ALA A 294 -2.74 14.79 -0.85
N ALA A 295 -1.52 15.22 -1.15
CA ALA A 295 -0.98 15.20 -2.51
C ALA A 295 -0.80 13.78 -3.05
N TYR A 296 -0.42 12.83 -2.20
CA TYR A 296 -0.28 11.41 -2.55
C TYR A 296 -1.63 10.80 -2.91
N VAL A 297 -2.66 11.01 -2.08
CA VAL A 297 -4.03 10.56 -2.34
C VAL A 297 -4.52 11.07 -3.70
N VAL A 298 -4.29 12.36 -3.99
CA VAL A 298 -4.70 12.95 -5.27
C VAL A 298 -3.87 12.41 -6.43
N GLY A 299 -2.55 12.42 -6.29
CA GLY A 299 -1.63 12.06 -7.37
C GLY A 299 -1.67 10.58 -7.76
N TYR A 300 -1.97 9.69 -6.82
CA TYR A 300 -2.09 8.25 -7.06
C TYR A 300 -3.53 7.78 -7.26
N ALA A 301 -4.53 8.66 -7.24
CA ALA A 301 -5.93 8.26 -7.44
C ALA A 301 -6.14 7.64 -8.84
N GLU A 302 -5.62 8.26 -9.89
CA GLU A 302 -5.74 7.73 -11.26
C GLU A 302 -4.98 6.42 -11.42
N VAL A 303 -3.75 6.36 -10.89
CA VAL A 303 -2.95 5.12 -10.83
C VAL A 303 -3.74 4.01 -10.14
N GLY A 304 -4.40 4.31 -9.02
CA GLY A 304 -5.21 3.33 -8.29
C GLY A 304 -6.39 2.80 -9.10
N LEU A 305 -7.07 3.67 -9.86
CA LEU A 305 -8.17 3.26 -10.74
C LEU A 305 -7.67 2.42 -11.94
N LEU A 306 -6.49 2.73 -12.46
CA LEU A 306 -5.88 1.97 -13.56
C LEU A 306 -5.40 0.59 -13.10
N GLU A 307 -4.63 0.53 -12.01
CA GLU A 307 -4.11 -0.72 -11.45
C GLU A 307 -5.18 -1.56 -10.74
N GLY A 308 -6.33 -0.97 -10.41
CA GLY A 308 -7.50 -1.68 -9.88
C GLY A 308 -8.32 -2.42 -10.94
N GLN A 309 -7.97 -2.29 -12.22
CA GLN A 309 -8.60 -3.09 -13.27
C GLN A 309 -8.22 -4.57 -13.14
N PRO A 310 -9.16 -5.50 -13.34
CA PRO A 310 -8.88 -6.92 -13.19
C PRO A 310 -7.84 -7.38 -14.21
N GLU A 311 -6.77 -7.98 -13.70
CA GLU A 311 -5.72 -8.57 -14.53
C GLU A 311 -6.02 -10.05 -14.81
N VAL A 312 -5.70 -10.51 -16.02
CA VAL A 312 -5.92 -11.90 -16.43
C VAL A 312 -4.64 -12.69 -16.24
N PHE A 313 -4.65 -13.61 -15.28
CA PHE A 313 -3.59 -14.61 -15.09
C PHE A 313 -3.90 -15.88 -15.87
N GLY A 314 -2.85 -16.49 -16.43
CA GLY A 314 -2.88 -17.79 -17.07
C GLY A 314 -2.42 -18.88 -16.11
N GLN A 315 -2.95 -20.09 -16.29
CA GLN A 315 -2.28 -21.27 -15.74
C GLN A 315 -1.12 -21.65 -16.65
N ALA A 316 -0.13 -22.35 -16.10
CA ALA A 316 0.85 -23.04 -16.92
C ALA A 316 0.10 -24.13 -17.72
N ASP A 317 -0.09 -23.94 -19.02
CA ASP A 317 -0.82 -24.90 -19.84
C ASP A 317 -0.08 -26.26 -19.87
N GLU A 318 -0.79 -27.36 -19.57
CA GLU A 318 -0.25 -28.73 -19.69
C GLU A 318 0.08 -29.10 -21.15
N LYS A 319 -0.60 -28.46 -22.11
CA LYS A 319 -0.34 -28.58 -23.55
C LYS A 319 -0.10 -27.18 -24.11
N ARG A 320 1.15 -26.74 -24.02
CA ARG A 320 1.56 -25.42 -24.50
C ARG A 320 1.39 -25.33 -26.02
N PRO A 321 0.87 -24.21 -26.54
CA PRO A 321 1.28 -23.77 -27.87
C PRO A 321 2.80 -23.64 -27.85
N THR A 322 3.51 -24.47 -28.60
CA THR A 322 4.98 -24.62 -28.52
C THR A 322 5.75 -23.39 -29.00
N ASP A 323 5.07 -22.33 -29.40
CA ASP A 323 5.60 -21.22 -30.18
C ASP A 323 5.10 -19.83 -29.72
N GLU A 324 4.40 -19.75 -28.58
CA GLU A 324 4.01 -18.48 -27.96
C GLU A 324 5.00 -18.07 -26.86
N PHE A 325 5.40 -16.80 -26.87
CA PHE A 325 6.11 -16.18 -25.75
C PHE A 325 5.18 -16.05 -24.55
N VAL A 326 5.62 -16.60 -23.42
CA VAL A 326 4.92 -16.53 -22.14
C VAL A 326 5.66 -15.59 -21.20
N PHE A 327 4.95 -14.60 -20.69
CA PHE A 327 5.48 -13.70 -19.67
C PHE A 327 5.34 -14.35 -18.29
N ALA A 328 6.38 -15.05 -17.84
CA ALA A 328 6.42 -15.71 -16.54
C ALA A 328 7.02 -14.76 -15.49
N GLN A 329 6.27 -14.48 -14.43
CA GLN A 329 6.66 -13.55 -13.36
C GLN A 329 6.88 -14.28 -12.06
N LEU A 330 8.06 -14.10 -11.47
CA LEU A 330 8.44 -14.66 -10.19
C LEU A 330 7.62 -14.03 -9.05
N LYS A 331 7.03 -14.89 -8.23
CA LYS A 331 6.48 -14.54 -6.93
C LYS A 331 7.60 -14.48 -5.90
N HIS A 332 7.44 -13.56 -4.96
CA HIS A 332 8.22 -13.50 -3.74
C HIS A 332 7.37 -12.90 -2.63
N GLU A 333 7.81 -13.03 -1.39
CA GLU A 333 7.11 -12.51 -0.19
C GLU A 333 6.97 -10.97 -0.15
N GLY A 334 7.61 -10.26 -1.06
CA GLY A 334 7.53 -8.81 -1.23
C GLY A 334 6.29 -8.39 -2.01
N ALA A 335 6.20 -7.11 -2.38
CA ALA A 335 5.18 -6.64 -3.30
C ALA A 335 5.53 -7.07 -4.74
N TRP A 336 5.28 -8.34 -5.09
CA TRP A 336 5.76 -8.94 -6.34
C TRP A 336 4.97 -8.55 -7.60
N ASN A 337 3.79 -7.93 -7.44
CA ASN A 337 2.96 -7.42 -8.54
C ASN A 337 2.80 -5.90 -8.43
N VAL A 338 3.78 -5.15 -8.93
CA VAL A 338 3.87 -3.70 -8.72
C VAL A 338 2.98 -2.92 -9.67
N HIS A 339 2.98 -3.22 -10.97
CA HIS A 339 2.10 -2.54 -11.93
C HIS A 339 1.15 -3.52 -12.62
N PRO A 340 0.05 -3.93 -11.97
CA PRO A 340 -0.96 -4.80 -12.57
C PRO A 340 -1.37 -4.30 -13.97
N GLY A 341 -1.33 -5.19 -14.96
CA GLY A 341 -1.64 -4.87 -16.36
C GLY A 341 -0.46 -4.36 -17.19
N GLY A 342 0.67 -4.00 -16.58
CA GLY A 342 1.86 -3.51 -17.28
C GLY A 342 2.45 -4.53 -18.25
N ALA A 343 2.58 -5.78 -17.81
CA ALA A 343 2.99 -6.89 -18.67
C ALA A 343 2.05 -7.07 -19.87
N THR A 344 0.72 -7.11 -19.63
CA THR A 344 -0.27 -7.24 -20.72
C THR A 344 -0.20 -6.06 -21.69
N ALA A 345 -0.01 -4.83 -21.21
CA ALA A 345 0.14 -3.65 -22.06
C ALA A 345 1.38 -3.76 -22.96
N LEU A 346 2.51 -4.25 -22.43
CA LEU A 346 3.72 -4.49 -23.22
C LEU A 346 3.51 -5.61 -24.26
N LEU A 347 2.91 -6.73 -23.85
CA LEU A 347 2.64 -7.88 -24.74
C LEU A 347 1.70 -7.49 -25.89
N MET A 348 0.69 -6.66 -25.63
CA MET A 348 -0.18 -6.10 -26.66
C MET A 348 0.60 -5.29 -27.70
N LYS A 349 1.61 -4.52 -27.27
CA LYS A 349 2.51 -3.80 -28.19
C LYS A 349 3.43 -4.76 -28.93
N LEU A 350 3.97 -5.77 -28.27
CA LEU A 350 4.82 -6.78 -28.92
C LEU A 350 4.06 -7.46 -30.06
N ARG A 351 2.84 -7.95 -29.80
CA ARG A 351 1.95 -8.55 -30.81
C ARG A 351 1.62 -7.61 -31.97
N LYS A 352 1.56 -6.30 -31.71
CA LYS A 352 1.23 -5.29 -32.73
C LYS A 352 2.43 -4.96 -33.62
N TYR A 353 3.64 -4.92 -33.05
CA TYR A 353 4.83 -4.41 -33.73
C TYR A 353 5.82 -5.49 -34.17
N THR A 354 5.64 -6.74 -33.76
CA THR A 354 6.51 -7.85 -34.14
C THR A 354 5.69 -9.07 -34.58
N ALA A 355 6.37 -10.04 -35.20
CA ALA A 355 5.78 -11.34 -35.54
C ALA A 355 5.82 -12.34 -34.35
N ILE A 356 6.30 -11.91 -33.17
CA ILE A 356 6.37 -12.77 -31.99
C ILE A 356 4.93 -13.06 -31.55
N ARG A 357 4.56 -14.34 -31.55
CA ARG A 357 3.31 -14.77 -30.95
C ARG A 357 3.45 -14.71 -29.44
N VAL A 358 2.47 -14.11 -28.78
CA VAL A 358 2.49 -13.87 -27.33
C VAL A 358 1.23 -14.40 -26.69
N ASN A 359 1.39 -15.02 -25.54
CA ASN A 359 0.27 -15.24 -24.63
C ASN A 359 0.05 -13.95 -23.83
N LEU A 360 -1.13 -13.34 -23.97
CA LEU A 360 -1.47 -12.11 -23.24
C LEU A 360 -1.70 -12.33 -21.74
N LYS A 361 -1.84 -13.59 -21.32
CA LYS A 361 -1.96 -13.96 -19.92
C LYS A 361 -0.58 -14.10 -19.30
N ARG A 362 -0.37 -13.39 -18.20
CA ARG A 362 0.82 -13.56 -17.37
C ARG A 362 0.73 -14.85 -16.57
N VAL A 363 1.83 -15.56 -16.45
CA VAL A 363 1.95 -16.74 -15.58
C VAL A 363 2.73 -16.33 -14.33
N ALA A 364 2.17 -16.57 -13.15
CA ALA A 364 2.87 -16.29 -11.89
C ALA A 364 3.56 -17.56 -11.40
N VAL A 365 4.86 -17.48 -11.13
CA VAL A 365 5.74 -18.64 -10.91
C VAL A 365 6.40 -18.55 -9.54
N ASP A 366 6.34 -19.62 -8.75
CA ASP A 366 7.14 -19.78 -7.52
C ASP A 366 8.42 -20.56 -7.84
N ALA A 367 9.58 -19.94 -7.62
CA ALA A 367 10.87 -20.56 -7.95
C ALA A 367 11.19 -21.82 -7.13
N ALA A 368 10.55 -22.04 -5.98
CA ALA A 368 10.75 -23.23 -5.17
C ALA A 368 9.82 -24.40 -5.57
N GLU A 369 8.64 -24.10 -6.11
CA GLU A 369 7.59 -25.09 -6.37
C GLU A 369 7.42 -25.42 -7.86
N ASP A 370 7.56 -24.44 -8.75
CA ASP A 370 7.31 -24.59 -10.18
C ASP A 370 8.55 -25.00 -10.98
N ASP A 371 8.34 -25.69 -12.10
CA ASP A 371 9.41 -26.02 -13.05
C ASP A 371 9.82 -24.81 -13.89
N LEU A 372 10.95 -24.21 -13.54
CA LEU A 372 11.53 -23.06 -14.25
C LEU A 372 12.09 -23.41 -15.63
N SER A 373 12.48 -24.66 -15.90
CA SER A 373 13.04 -25.06 -17.21
C SER A 373 12.05 -24.85 -18.35
N ALA A 374 10.79 -24.72 -17.98
CA ALA A 374 9.67 -24.55 -18.84
C ALA A 374 9.50 -23.08 -19.31
N TYR A 375 10.28 -22.11 -18.83
CA TYR A 375 10.15 -20.71 -19.22
C TYR A 375 11.50 -20.17 -19.71
N PRO A 376 11.69 -19.79 -20.97
CA PRO A 376 12.97 -19.22 -21.42
C PRO A 376 13.26 -17.83 -20.81
N PHE A 377 12.21 -17.18 -20.29
CA PHE A 377 12.24 -15.84 -19.73
C PHE A 377 11.47 -15.82 -18.40
N LEU A 378 12.10 -15.23 -17.39
CA LEU A 378 11.49 -14.89 -16.11
C LEU A 378 11.56 -13.38 -15.91
N TYR A 379 10.48 -12.81 -15.39
CA TYR A 379 10.37 -11.44 -14.96
C TYR A 379 10.24 -11.35 -13.45
N MET A 380 10.82 -10.33 -12.85
CA MET A 380 10.68 -10.04 -11.42
C MET A 380 10.56 -8.54 -11.21
N THR A 381 9.69 -8.12 -10.29
CA THR A 381 9.61 -6.74 -9.83
C THR A 381 9.22 -6.66 -8.37
N GLY A 382 9.51 -5.54 -7.71
CA GLY A 382 9.07 -5.31 -6.35
C GLY A 382 9.33 -3.89 -5.85
N LEU A 383 8.73 -3.57 -4.69
CA LEU A 383 8.82 -2.25 -4.03
C LEU A 383 9.66 -2.27 -2.75
N ASP A 384 9.84 -3.43 -2.13
CA ASP A 384 10.41 -3.54 -0.78
C ASP A 384 11.26 -4.81 -0.62
N ASP A 385 11.84 -5.00 0.55
CA ASP A 385 12.70 -6.14 0.85
C ASP A 385 11.98 -7.49 0.64
N PHE A 386 12.77 -8.48 0.17
CA PHE A 386 12.35 -9.85 -0.09
C PHE A 386 13.54 -10.79 0.03
N SER A 387 13.33 -12.02 0.50
CA SER A 387 14.38 -13.05 0.51
C SER A 387 13.90 -14.31 -0.19
N PHE A 388 14.76 -14.92 -1.00
CA PHE A 388 14.50 -16.26 -1.53
C PHE A 388 14.86 -17.33 -0.50
N SER A 389 14.07 -18.41 -0.52
CA SER A 389 14.40 -19.64 0.19
C SER A 389 15.65 -20.30 -0.42
N PRO A 390 16.36 -21.17 0.31
CA PRO A 390 17.47 -21.94 -0.23
C PRO A 390 17.08 -22.75 -1.50
N GLU A 391 15.86 -23.28 -1.55
CA GLU A 391 15.31 -24.05 -2.67
C GLU A 391 15.18 -23.16 -3.91
N ALA A 392 14.53 -21.99 -3.76
CA ALA A 392 14.38 -21.00 -4.82
C ALA A 392 15.74 -20.52 -5.36
N ILE A 393 16.71 -20.27 -4.48
CA ILE A 393 18.07 -19.87 -4.88
C ILE A 393 18.72 -20.95 -5.75
N ASN A 394 18.62 -22.21 -5.35
CA ASN A 394 19.19 -23.32 -6.11
C ASN A 394 18.48 -23.52 -7.45
N ALA A 395 17.16 -23.35 -7.49
CA ALA A 395 16.38 -23.42 -8.72
C ALA A 395 16.75 -22.28 -9.69
N LEU A 396 16.81 -21.04 -9.22
CA LEU A 396 17.22 -19.88 -10.03
C LEU A 396 18.66 -20.00 -10.52
N ARG A 397 19.59 -20.51 -9.70
CA ARG A 397 20.96 -20.76 -10.13
C ARG A 397 21.02 -21.77 -11.28
N ARG A 398 20.30 -22.90 -11.16
CA ARG A 398 20.21 -23.88 -12.24
C ARG A 398 19.59 -23.27 -13.48
N TYR A 399 18.46 -22.58 -13.33
CA TYR A 399 17.74 -21.92 -14.41
C TYR A 399 18.67 -21.02 -15.26
N LEU A 400 19.44 -20.15 -14.60
CA LEU A 400 20.36 -19.24 -15.28
C LEU A 400 21.53 -19.96 -15.97
N ASN A 401 22.08 -21.00 -15.33
CA ASN A 401 23.16 -21.81 -15.90
C ASN A 401 22.72 -22.68 -17.09
N PHE A 402 21.42 -22.99 -17.22
CA PHE A 402 20.84 -23.73 -18.34
C PHE A 402 20.23 -22.82 -19.42
N GLY A 403 20.63 -21.55 -19.43
CA GLY A 403 20.29 -20.61 -20.51
C GLY A 403 19.04 -19.77 -20.27
N GLY A 404 18.38 -19.93 -19.13
CA GLY A 404 17.26 -19.08 -18.74
C GLY A 404 17.68 -17.62 -18.59
N VAL A 405 16.81 -16.69 -18.96
CA VAL A 405 17.03 -15.25 -18.77
C VAL A 405 16.11 -14.71 -17.67
N LEU A 406 16.66 -13.86 -16.80
CA LEU A 406 15.92 -13.15 -15.75
C LEU A 406 15.98 -11.64 -15.96
N LEU A 407 14.82 -11.01 -16.19
CA LEU A 407 14.64 -9.56 -16.16
C LEU A 407 14.11 -9.13 -14.79
N ILE A 408 14.83 -8.24 -14.11
CA ILE A 408 14.44 -7.65 -12.83
C ILE A 408 14.17 -6.16 -13.03
N ASN A 409 12.99 -5.70 -12.61
CA ASN A 409 12.56 -4.30 -12.63
C ASN A 409 12.41 -3.77 -11.21
N ASN A 410 13.15 -2.71 -10.84
CA ASN A 410 12.89 -2.03 -9.58
C ASN A 410 11.62 -1.18 -9.69
N GLY A 411 10.52 -1.72 -9.16
CA GLY A 411 9.23 -1.05 -9.10
C GLY A 411 9.37 0.23 -8.28
N MET A 412 8.96 1.35 -8.85
CA MET A 412 9.11 2.70 -8.32
C MET A 412 10.56 3.19 -8.10
N GLY A 413 11.58 2.37 -8.42
CA GLY A 413 12.99 2.67 -8.22
C GLY A 413 13.37 2.90 -6.76
N LEU A 414 12.80 2.14 -5.82
CA LEU A 414 13.03 2.28 -4.38
C LEU A 414 14.34 1.62 -3.94
N GLY A 415 15.04 2.25 -3.00
CA GLY A 415 16.33 1.76 -2.53
C GLY A 415 16.25 0.48 -1.70
N THR A 416 15.12 0.19 -1.05
CA THR A 416 14.88 -1.06 -0.31
C THR A 416 14.92 -2.26 -1.24
N PHE A 417 14.19 -2.22 -2.36
CA PHE A 417 14.20 -3.28 -3.36
C PHE A 417 15.56 -3.42 -4.05
N ASP A 418 16.24 -2.32 -4.40
CA ASP A 418 17.59 -2.39 -5.01
C ASP A 418 18.59 -3.14 -4.12
N ARG A 419 18.58 -2.85 -2.80
CA ARG A 419 19.43 -3.58 -1.84
C ARG A 419 19.08 -5.06 -1.76
N ALA A 420 17.79 -5.39 -1.78
CA ALA A 420 17.32 -6.78 -1.76
C ALA A 420 17.76 -7.54 -3.01
N VAL A 421 17.56 -6.97 -4.20
CA VAL A 421 18.00 -7.57 -5.48
C VAL A 421 19.50 -7.85 -5.46
N ARG A 422 20.32 -6.88 -5.06
CA ARG A 422 21.78 -7.07 -5.00
C ARG A 422 22.18 -8.17 -4.03
N ARG A 423 21.55 -8.22 -2.85
CA ARG A 423 21.79 -9.27 -1.85
C ARG A 423 21.45 -10.65 -2.42
N GLU A 424 20.26 -10.80 -3.01
CA GLU A 424 19.76 -12.08 -3.49
C GLU A 424 20.52 -12.57 -4.73
N LEU A 425 20.92 -11.67 -5.63
CA LEU A 425 21.73 -12.05 -6.79
C LEU A 425 23.13 -12.54 -6.40
N VAL A 426 23.76 -11.97 -5.36
CA VAL A 426 25.00 -12.51 -4.81
C VAL A 426 24.79 -13.91 -4.22
N ARG A 427 23.63 -14.20 -3.62
CA ARG A 427 23.31 -15.55 -3.12
C ARG A 427 23.08 -16.54 -4.26
N ILE A 428 22.48 -16.10 -5.37
CA ILE A 428 22.22 -16.94 -6.55
C ILE A 428 23.51 -17.19 -7.34
N LEU A 429 24.31 -16.16 -7.62
CA LEU A 429 25.57 -16.23 -8.37
C LEU A 429 26.70 -15.49 -7.61
N PRO A 430 27.38 -16.14 -6.65
CA PRO A 430 28.38 -15.48 -5.80
C PRO A 430 29.56 -14.85 -6.53
N ASP A 431 29.98 -15.46 -7.64
CA ASP A 431 31.16 -15.02 -8.40
C ASP A 431 30.81 -14.06 -9.55
N ALA A 432 29.52 -13.86 -9.82
CA ALA A 432 29.09 -13.08 -10.96
C ALA A 432 29.13 -11.57 -10.66
N ARG A 433 29.60 -10.81 -11.65
CA ARG A 433 29.65 -9.34 -11.57
C ARG A 433 28.46 -8.75 -12.31
N MET A 434 27.80 -7.82 -11.64
CA MET A 434 26.72 -7.03 -12.20
C MET A 434 27.27 -5.69 -12.68
N GLU A 435 27.28 -5.48 -13.99
CA GLU A 435 27.92 -4.32 -14.63
C GLU A 435 26.94 -3.62 -15.58
N PRO A 436 27.05 -2.28 -15.78
CA PRO A 436 26.23 -1.60 -16.79
C PRO A 436 26.43 -2.19 -18.18
N ILE A 437 25.33 -2.52 -18.85
CA ILE A 437 25.34 -2.97 -20.25
C ILE A 437 25.80 -1.80 -21.13
N SER A 438 26.82 -2.04 -21.95
CA SER A 438 27.36 -1.04 -22.89
C SER A 438 26.27 -0.43 -23.77
N ALA A 439 26.33 0.88 -24.01
CA ALA A 439 25.39 1.59 -24.88
C ALA A 439 25.38 1.06 -26.34
N ASN A 440 26.44 0.38 -26.76
CA ASN A 440 26.54 -0.25 -28.09
C ASN A 440 26.08 -1.72 -28.12
N HIS A 441 25.62 -2.26 -26.99
CA HIS A 441 25.18 -3.65 -26.92
C HIS A 441 23.95 -3.89 -27.81
N HIS A 442 23.87 -5.07 -28.44
CA HIS A 442 22.80 -5.41 -29.40
C HIS A 442 21.39 -5.31 -28.78
N LEU A 443 21.27 -5.50 -27.46
CA LEU A 443 20.04 -5.24 -26.70
C LEU A 443 19.39 -3.89 -27.05
N TYR A 444 20.16 -2.82 -27.22
CA TYR A 444 19.61 -1.49 -27.48
C TYR A 444 19.25 -1.23 -28.95
N ASN A 445 19.47 -2.21 -29.83
CA ASN A 445 19.16 -2.13 -31.26
C ASN A 445 18.45 -3.39 -31.81
N SER A 446 18.01 -4.31 -30.96
CA SER A 446 17.45 -5.62 -31.36
C SER A 446 16.13 -5.51 -32.14
N LEU A 447 15.33 -4.47 -31.86
CA LEU A 447 14.10 -4.18 -32.60
C LEU A 447 14.02 -2.70 -32.99
N LEU A 448 14.20 -1.80 -32.01
CA LEU A 448 14.15 -0.35 -32.18
C LEU A 448 15.49 0.24 -31.74
N PRO A 449 16.09 1.18 -32.50
CA PRO A 449 17.32 1.81 -32.07
C PRO A 449 17.11 2.72 -30.85
N ILE A 450 17.95 2.54 -29.82
CA ILE A 450 17.93 3.31 -28.57
C ILE A 450 19.32 3.83 -28.26
N GLU A 451 19.59 5.08 -28.64
CA GLU A 451 20.82 5.78 -28.25
C GLU A 451 20.67 6.52 -26.92
N LYS A 452 19.47 7.06 -26.68
CA LYS A 452 19.12 7.84 -25.49
C LYS A 452 17.72 7.51 -24.99
N VAL A 453 17.54 7.73 -23.71
CA VAL A 453 16.29 7.59 -22.98
C VAL A 453 15.94 8.88 -22.27
N ARG A 454 14.64 9.12 -22.07
CA ARG A 454 14.19 10.12 -21.10
C ARG A 454 13.81 9.42 -19.82
N TYR A 455 14.41 9.90 -18.73
CA TYR A 455 14.08 9.50 -17.38
C TYR A 455 12.99 10.39 -16.81
N SER A 456 12.27 9.89 -15.81
CA SER A 456 11.41 10.68 -14.94
C SER A 456 12.15 11.93 -14.41
N PRO A 457 11.42 13.04 -14.12
CA PRO A 457 12.05 14.27 -13.61
C PRO A 457 12.91 14.05 -12.35
N VAL A 458 12.50 13.13 -11.48
CA VAL A 458 13.24 12.80 -10.24
C VAL A 458 14.59 12.19 -10.57
N VAL A 459 14.64 11.20 -11.48
CA VAL A 459 15.90 10.57 -11.88
C VAL A 459 16.77 11.54 -12.67
N ALA A 460 16.19 12.29 -13.63
CA ALA A 460 16.95 13.27 -14.41
C ALA A 460 17.62 14.33 -13.51
N LYS A 461 16.93 14.78 -12.45
CA LYS A 461 17.47 15.74 -11.47
C LYS A 461 18.56 15.12 -10.58
N ASN A 462 18.31 13.92 -10.06
CA ASN A 462 19.16 13.30 -9.04
C ASN A 462 20.32 12.49 -9.62
N LYS A 463 20.27 12.18 -10.91
CA LYS A 463 21.22 11.31 -11.62
C LYS A 463 21.70 11.91 -12.95
N PRO A 464 22.18 13.16 -12.97
CA PRO A 464 22.66 13.80 -14.20
C PRO A 464 23.84 13.04 -14.84
N GLU A 465 24.59 12.26 -14.06
CA GLU A 465 25.70 11.44 -14.54
C GLU A 465 25.28 10.37 -15.57
N LEU A 466 24.00 9.98 -15.60
CA LEU A 466 23.48 9.03 -16.59
C LEU A 466 23.47 9.61 -18.00
N LYS A 467 23.50 10.95 -18.16
CA LYS A 467 23.53 11.65 -19.46
C LYS A 467 22.49 11.13 -20.46
N ASN A 468 21.31 10.73 -19.97
CA ASN A 468 20.23 10.13 -20.77
C ASN A 468 20.62 8.85 -21.52
N GLN A 469 21.66 8.13 -21.11
CA GLN A 469 21.95 6.79 -21.59
C GLN A 469 21.05 5.78 -20.88
N PRO A 470 20.59 4.70 -21.55
CA PRO A 470 19.87 3.62 -20.89
C PRO A 470 20.76 2.97 -19.82
N TYR A 471 20.20 2.72 -18.63
CA TYR A 471 20.94 2.17 -17.50
C TYR A 471 20.31 0.84 -17.07
N ILE A 472 20.77 -0.23 -17.71
CA ILE A 472 20.46 -1.62 -17.35
C ILE A 472 21.76 -2.28 -16.95
N LEU A 473 21.72 -2.96 -15.81
CA LEU A 473 22.82 -3.78 -15.31
C LEU A 473 22.67 -5.20 -15.87
N GLY A 474 23.77 -5.79 -16.31
CA GLY A 474 23.85 -7.11 -16.89
C GLY A 474 24.70 -8.05 -16.06
N VAL A 475 24.36 -9.33 -16.08
CA VAL A 475 25.25 -10.42 -15.66
C VAL A 475 25.38 -11.39 -16.82
N THR A 476 26.61 -11.67 -17.22
CA THR A 476 26.92 -12.64 -18.27
C THR A 476 27.36 -13.97 -17.66
N ILE A 477 26.92 -15.08 -18.25
CA ILE A 477 27.35 -16.45 -17.92
C ILE A 477 27.78 -17.09 -19.24
N ASP A 478 29.01 -17.59 -19.30
CA ASP A 478 29.62 -18.19 -20.50
C ASP A 478 29.55 -17.32 -21.77
N GLY A 479 29.57 -15.99 -21.58
CA GLY A 479 29.51 -14.98 -22.66
C GLY A 479 28.11 -14.47 -22.98
N ASP A 480 27.06 -15.12 -22.49
CA ASP A 480 25.67 -14.77 -22.77
C ASP A 480 25.06 -13.94 -21.64
N LEU A 481 24.24 -12.95 -21.99
CA LEU A 481 23.55 -12.10 -21.03
C LEU A 481 22.37 -12.85 -20.38
N ARG A 482 22.52 -13.27 -19.12
CA ARG A 482 21.52 -14.10 -18.42
C ARG A 482 20.68 -13.33 -17.39
N ILE A 483 21.19 -12.24 -16.82
CA ILE A 483 20.40 -11.35 -15.95
C ILE A 483 20.42 -9.95 -16.54
N LEU A 484 19.24 -9.34 -16.62
CA LEU A 484 19.05 -7.93 -16.87
C LEU A 484 18.37 -7.32 -15.66
N TYR A 485 19.00 -6.34 -15.02
CA TYR A 485 18.41 -5.62 -13.89
C TYR A 485 18.31 -4.14 -14.21
N SER A 486 17.11 -3.58 -14.14
CA SER A 486 16.87 -2.14 -14.23
C SER A 486 16.65 -1.55 -12.83
N PRO A 487 17.57 -0.71 -12.32
CA PRO A 487 17.39 -0.02 -11.05
C PRO A 487 16.32 1.08 -11.08
N TYR A 488 15.85 1.45 -12.27
CA TYR A 488 14.78 2.40 -12.50
C TYR A 488 13.61 1.70 -13.17
N ASP A 489 12.40 2.14 -12.83
CA ASP A 489 11.18 1.47 -13.25
C ASP A 489 10.91 1.55 -14.76
N LEU A 490 10.81 0.38 -15.38
CA LEU A 490 10.37 0.16 -16.77
C LEU A 490 8.87 -0.10 -16.85
N GLU A 491 8.31 -0.84 -15.90
CA GLU A 491 6.96 -1.41 -16.00
C GLU A 491 5.88 -0.34 -15.90
N ALA A 492 6.08 0.66 -15.04
CA ALA A 492 5.22 1.84 -14.98
C ALA A 492 5.02 2.51 -16.36
N GLY A 493 6.10 2.61 -17.14
CA GLY A 493 6.07 3.20 -18.47
C GLY A 493 5.38 2.30 -19.52
N TRP A 494 5.22 1.01 -19.27
CA TRP A 494 4.48 0.09 -20.15
C TRP A 494 2.97 0.37 -20.12
N LEU A 495 2.44 0.76 -18.96
CA LEU A 495 1.04 1.16 -18.76
C LEU A 495 0.69 2.51 -19.38
N ASP A 496 1.69 3.31 -19.72
CA ASP A 496 1.50 4.67 -20.25
C ASP A 496 0.74 5.60 -19.29
N ALA A 497 0.93 5.39 -17.99
CA ALA A 497 0.32 6.19 -16.92
C ALA A 497 1.33 7.14 -16.28
N TYR A 498 0.84 8.23 -15.69
CA TYR A 498 1.68 9.16 -14.94
C TYR A 498 1.75 8.75 -13.46
N TYR A 499 2.96 8.47 -12.99
CA TYR A 499 3.24 8.14 -11.60
C TYR A 499 3.98 9.31 -10.93
N PRO A 500 3.36 10.03 -9.97
CA PRO A 500 4.01 11.15 -9.33
C PRO A 500 5.28 10.74 -8.58
N LEU A 501 6.38 11.45 -8.87
CA LEU A 501 7.71 11.25 -8.27
C LEU A 501 8.29 9.84 -8.41
N ILE A 502 7.80 9.05 -9.37
CA ILE A 502 8.41 7.76 -9.71
C ILE A 502 9.88 7.92 -10.09
N ARG A 503 10.70 6.92 -9.76
CA ARG A 503 12.07 6.80 -10.28
C ARG A 503 12.11 5.77 -11.41
N GLY A 504 11.70 6.21 -12.59
CA GLY A 504 11.60 5.36 -13.77
C GLY A 504 11.98 6.04 -15.07
N TYR A 505 11.71 5.34 -16.17
CA TYR A 505 11.80 5.83 -17.54
C TYR A 505 10.47 6.45 -17.98
N GLU A 506 10.50 7.43 -18.88
CA GLU A 506 9.27 7.89 -19.54
C GLU A 506 8.68 6.79 -20.43
N SER A 507 7.34 6.77 -20.56
CA SER A 507 6.57 5.68 -21.18
C SER A 507 7.13 5.20 -22.52
N ILE A 508 7.38 6.12 -23.46
CA ILE A 508 7.85 5.76 -24.79
C ILE A 508 9.21 5.06 -24.78
N HIS A 509 10.11 5.46 -23.88
CA HIS A 509 11.44 4.86 -23.77
C HIS A 509 11.40 3.55 -22.99
N ALA A 510 10.58 3.47 -21.94
CA ALA A 510 10.33 2.25 -21.19
C ALA A 510 9.75 1.14 -22.08
N GLN A 511 8.80 1.49 -22.95
CA GLN A 511 8.19 0.57 -23.91
C GLN A 511 9.19 0.11 -24.97
N LYS A 512 10.00 1.03 -25.54
CA LYS A 512 11.06 0.66 -26.47
C LYS A 512 12.06 -0.30 -25.83
N LEU A 513 12.50 -0.02 -24.61
CA LEU A 513 13.39 -0.91 -23.86
C LEU A 513 12.73 -2.28 -23.62
N GLY A 514 11.48 -2.32 -23.17
CA GLY A 514 10.75 -3.57 -22.96
C GLY A 514 10.63 -4.43 -24.24
N LEU A 515 10.25 -3.81 -25.36
CA LEU A 515 10.14 -4.50 -26.65
C LEU A 515 11.49 -5.03 -27.12
N ASN A 516 12.55 -4.24 -26.98
CA ASN A 516 13.90 -4.64 -27.32
C ASN A 516 14.42 -5.78 -26.44
N ILE A 517 14.20 -5.70 -25.12
CA ILE A 517 14.62 -6.75 -24.17
C ILE A 517 13.96 -8.07 -24.53
N ILE A 518 12.63 -8.09 -24.71
CA ILE A 518 11.93 -9.34 -25.07
C ILE A 518 12.40 -9.85 -26.43
N THR A 519 12.54 -8.97 -27.43
CA THR A 519 13.02 -9.38 -28.76
C THR A 519 14.43 -9.94 -28.71
N TYR A 520 15.32 -9.34 -27.92
CA TYR A 520 16.69 -9.83 -27.72
C TYR A 520 16.69 -11.23 -27.11
N VAL A 521 15.95 -11.43 -26.01
CA VAL A 521 15.83 -12.74 -25.32
C VAL A 521 15.23 -13.82 -26.22
N MET A 522 14.34 -13.45 -27.15
CA MET A 522 13.73 -14.41 -28.06
C MET A 522 14.60 -14.76 -29.28
N THR A 523 15.74 -14.09 -29.46
CA THR A 523 16.60 -14.23 -30.66
C THR A 523 18.05 -14.62 -30.35
N HIS A 524 18.47 -14.52 -29.09
CA HIS A 524 19.80 -14.85 -28.57
C HIS A 524 19.62 -15.64 -27.27
#